data_AF-R6U8I6-F1
#
_entry.id   AF-R6U8I6-F1
#
_cell.length_a   1.000
_cell.length_b   1.000
_cell.length_c   1.000
_cell.angle_alpha   90.00
_cell.angle_beta   90.00
_cell.angle_gamma   90.00
#
_symmetry.space_group_name_H-M   'P 1'
#
loop_
_entity.id
_entity.type
_entity.pdbx_description
1 polymer ?
#
loop_
_entity_poly.entity_id
_entity_poly.type
_entity_poly.pdbx_seq_one_letter_code
_entity_poly.pdbx_strand_id
1 'polypeptide(L)'
;MGEIEQYFDDYKNRKSLPGLKVGTAKTIADFYDDCIEPTLIPKENAIAWHKMLMQYIEREDAIFLLRRYENGSKAGGRWNTRRSAMTRFADGFTYVFVSNFEAHEIYNMAFKGVVPTAEEFARLLNNHIYPMHYDNGKSRSCEEIDVSAYPHIGTVRSGVLNESKYYLAHIFSVNGTDYLWDTDDTLISKDEISEIAPRGTLSEWAVIDGYPIRKFDYSLDAKQKAYVIAHFLRLVDPLNYFLTPIKALTSVKDISWNQNIGEYPELVGYVFKVYEQRFGKECVEKYCKKAMTLPMKVNQSDLGNTSIGISYGAASQNGSQSRARIKVNDTKKKRATKLNVNNAGVRSKQVPIILVPSDVGIFKKLLLSKKQAKIKLTFRDGHIEIKEWNARSFTEKSDVLNNIRSKTWWREKDSLGIIKVEVTIV
;
A
#
# COMPACT_ATOMS: atom_id res chain seq x y z
N MET A 1 -2.35 9.77 -32.63
CA MET A 1 -1.74 10.02 -31.32
C MET A 1 -2.69 9.47 -30.28
N GLY A 2 -2.22 8.56 -29.44
CA GLY A 2 -3.06 7.89 -28.44
C GLY A 2 -3.57 8.84 -27.36
N GLU A 3 -4.56 8.39 -26.58
CA GLU A 3 -5.17 9.14 -25.48
C GLU A 3 -4.14 9.53 -24.39
N ILE A 4 -3.22 8.61 -24.06
CA ILE A 4 -2.15 8.84 -23.07
C ILE A 4 -1.10 9.81 -23.62
N GLU A 5 -0.73 9.69 -24.89
CA GLU A 5 0.23 10.63 -25.52
C GLU A 5 -0.34 12.04 -25.50
N GLN A 6 -1.60 12.22 -25.90
CA GLN A 6 -2.29 13.50 -25.78
C GLN A 6 -2.35 14.03 -24.35
N TYR A 7 -2.49 13.13 -23.36
CA TYR A 7 -2.45 13.51 -21.95
C TYR A 7 -1.10 14.11 -21.54
N PHE A 8 0.00 13.48 -21.95
CA PHE A 8 1.34 13.93 -21.58
C PHE A 8 1.88 15.08 -22.43
N ASP A 9 1.44 15.23 -23.68
CA ASP A 9 1.83 16.37 -24.54
C ASP A 9 1.32 17.71 -23.99
N ASP A 10 0.14 17.70 -23.36
CA ASP A 10 -0.45 18.86 -22.67
C ASP A 10 -0.50 18.65 -21.14
N TYR A 11 0.53 17.99 -20.60
CA TYR A 11 0.53 17.55 -19.20
C TYR A 11 0.24 18.67 -18.20
N LYS A 12 0.80 19.88 -18.41
CA LYS A 12 0.61 21.00 -17.48
C LYS A 12 -0.85 21.42 -17.32
N ASN A 13 -1.62 21.44 -18.40
CA ASN A 13 -3.04 21.82 -18.35
C ASN A 13 -3.93 20.61 -18.00
N ARG A 14 -3.48 19.40 -18.34
CA ARG A 14 -4.22 18.17 -18.06
C ARG A 14 -4.01 17.63 -16.63
N LYS A 15 -2.96 18.04 -15.93
CA LYS A 15 -2.70 17.73 -14.51
C LYS A 15 -3.53 18.62 -13.57
N SER A 16 -4.86 18.43 -13.51
CA SER A 16 -5.72 19.22 -12.63
C SER A 16 -6.88 18.42 -12.06
N LEU A 17 -6.99 18.38 -10.73
CA LEU A 17 -8.19 17.94 -10.02
C LEU A 17 -8.84 19.11 -9.29
N PRO A 18 -10.13 19.00 -8.91
CA PRO A 18 -10.75 19.96 -8.01
C PRO A 18 -9.89 20.14 -6.76
N GLY A 19 -9.71 21.38 -6.31
CA GLY A 19 -9.00 21.64 -5.06
C GLY A 19 -9.79 21.14 -3.84
N LEU A 20 -9.07 20.69 -2.81
CA LEU A 20 -9.67 20.28 -1.55
C LEU A 20 -10.50 21.41 -0.92
N LYS A 21 -11.80 21.15 -0.72
CA LYS A 21 -12.72 22.05 0.00
C LYS A 21 -12.49 21.98 1.51
N VAL A 22 -12.82 23.06 2.21
CA VAL A 22 -12.86 23.09 3.68
C VAL A 22 -14.21 22.55 4.13
N GLY A 23 -14.22 21.66 5.13
CA GLY A 23 -15.47 21.09 5.62
C GLY A 23 -15.32 20.34 6.94
N THR A 24 -16.47 19.91 7.46
CA THR A 24 -16.58 19.08 8.65
C THR A 24 -17.67 18.05 8.46
N ALA A 25 -17.48 16.84 8.98
CA ALA A 25 -18.46 15.77 8.93
C ALA A 25 -18.53 15.07 10.29
N LYS A 26 -19.73 14.67 10.72
CA LYS A 26 -19.92 13.97 11.99
C LYS A 26 -19.77 12.47 11.80
N THR A 27 -20.38 11.94 10.75
CA THR A 27 -20.40 10.51 10.44
C THR A 27 -19.54 10.17 9.22
N ILE A 28 -19.30 8.87 9.01
CA ILE A 28 -18.65 8.36 7.80
C ILE A 28 -19.47 8.70 6.55
N ALA A 29 -20.80 8.58 6.60
CA ALA A 29 -21.68 8.92 5.48
C ALA A 29 -21.56 10.40 5.12
N ASP A 30 -21.67 11.31 6.10
CA ASP A 30 -21.49 12.76 5.87
C ASP A 30 -20.13 13.05 5.20
N PHE A 31 -19.07 12.40 5.69
CA PHE A 31 -17.73 12.61 5.14
C PHE A 31 -17.59 12.07 3.72
N TYR A 32 -18.24 10.94 3.42
CA TYR A 32 -18.27 10.39 2.08
C TYR A 32 -18.97 11.36 1.12
N ASP A 33 -20.20 11.75 1.43
CA ASP A 33 -21.05 12.59 0.57
C ASP A 33 -20.40 13.96 0.31
N ASP A 34 -19.88 14.61 1.37
CA ASP A 34 -19.36 15.97 1.26
C ASP A 34 -17.94 16.06 0.66
N CYS A 35 -17.09 15.06 0.92
CA CYS A 35 -15.66 15.13 0.61
C CYS A 35 -15.19 14.11 -0.43
N ILE A 36 -15.67 12.87 -0.36
CA ILE A 36 -15.15 11.77 -1.18
C ILE A 36 -15.91 11.69 -2.50
N GLU A 37 -17.25 11.61 -2.45
CA GLU A 37 -18.11 11.43 -3.62
C GLU A 37 -17.83 12.44 -4.74
N PRO A 38 -17.67 13.76 -4.48
CA PRO A 38 -17.43 14.75 -5.52
C PRO A 38 -16.10 14.59 -6.26
N THR A 39 -15.18 13.80 -5.70
CA THR A 39 -13.88 13.53 -6.31
C THR A 39 -13.84 12.21 -7.05
N LEU A 40 -14.82 11.33 -6.90
CA LEU A 40 -14.78 9.99 -7.50
C LEU A 40 -14.74 10.05 -9.03
N ILE A 41 -13.96 9.14 -9.61
CA ILE A 41 -13.88 8.93 -11.06
C ILE A 41 -15.30 8.61 -11.59
N PRO A 42 -15.77 9.28 -12.66
CA PRO A 42 -17.08 8.98 -13.27
C PRO A 42 -17.26 7.48 -13.54
N LYS A 43 -18.45 6.95 -13.27
CA LYS A 43 -18.68 5.49 -13.23
C LYS A 43 -18.31 4.82 -14.55
N GLU A 44 -18.71 5.43 -15.65
CA GLU A 44 -18.42 4.99 -17.02
C GLU A 44 -16.92 4.93 -17.31
N ASN A 45 -16.15 5.93 -16.86
CA ASN A 45 -14.70 5.97 -17.03
C ASN A 45 -14.01 4.90 -16.20
N ALA A 46 -14.43 4.72 -14.94
CA ALA A 46 -13.90 3.67 -14.07
C ALA A 46 -14.14 2.28 -14.66
N ILE A 47 -15.35 2.01 -15.18
CA ILE A 47 -15.67 0.74 -15.85
C ILE A 47 -14.88 0.57 -17.15
N ALA A 48 -14.68 1.65 -17.92
CA ALA A 48 -13.92 1.58 -19.17
C ALA A 48 -12.44 1.27 -18.90
N TRP A 49 -11.83 1.91 -17.89
CA TRP A 49 -10.49 1.57 -17.41
C TRP A 49 -10.39 0.14 -16.89
N HIS A 50 -11.34 -0.31 -16.06
CA HIS A 50 -11.37 -1.68 -15.57
C HIS A 50 -11.40 -2.69 -16.73
N LYS A 51 -12.27 -2.49 -17.73
CA LYS A 51 -12.34 -3.34 -18.93
C LYS A 51 -11.03 -3.33 -19.73
N MET A 52 -10.44 -2.16 -19.93
CA MET A 52 -9.14 -2.03 -20.61
C MET A 52 -8.06 -2.82 -19.86
N LEU A 53 -8.00 -2.70 -18.52
CA LEU A 53 -7.04 -3.43 -17.69
C LEU A 53 -7.27 -4.94 -17.75
N MET A 54 -8.53 -5.40 -17.72
CA MET A 54 -8.83 -6.83 -17.87
C MET A 54 -8.42 -7.37 -19.25
N GLN A 55 -8.46 -6.56 -20.31
CA GLN A 55 -7.91 -6.94 -21.62
C GLN A 55 -6.38 -6.92 -21.62
N TYR A 56 -5.79 -5.92 -20.96
CA TYR A 56 -4.34 -5.71 -20.90
C TYR A 56 -3.62 -6.87 -20.21
N ILE A 57 -4.13 -7.36 -19.07
CA ILE A 57 -3.48 -8.44 -18.30
C ILE A 57 -3.46 -9.79 -19.03
N GLU A 58 -4.26 -9.96 -20.07
CA GLU A 58 -4.32 -11.19 -20.88
C GLU A 58 -3.36 -11.14 -22.08
N ARG A 59 -2.66 -10.01 -22.29
CA ARG A 59 -1.68 -9.88 -23.38
C ARG A 59 -0.35 -10.53 -23.02
N GLU A 60 0.26 -11.22 -23.99
CA GLU A 60 1.59 -11.82 -23.84
C GLU A 60 2.71 -10.77 -23.72
N ASP A 61 2.52 -9.59 -24.32
CA ASP A 61 3.48 -8.48 -24.31
C ASP A 61 3.19 -7.45 -23.18
N ALA A 62 2.34 -7.77 -22.21
CA ALA A 62 2.04 -6.87 -21.10
C ALA A 62 3.27 -6.64 -20.22
N ILE A 63 3.50 -5.37 -19.85
CA ILE A 63 4.49 -4.96 -18.85
C ILE A 63 3.74 -4.48 -17.60
N PHE A 64 4.00 -5.11 -16.46
CA PHE A 64 3.28 -4.84 -15.23
C PHE A 64 3.97 -3.76 -14.39
N LEU A 65 3.20 -2.78 -13.90
CA LEU A 65 3.71 -1.74 -12.99
C LEU A 65 3.67 -2.25 -11.54
N LEU A 66 4.81 -2.23 -10.84
CA LEU A 66 4.93 -2.71 -9.46
C LEU A 66 5.36 -1.59 -8.52
N ARG A 67 4.55 -1.31 -7.51
CA ARG A 67 4.91 -0.34 -6.47
C ARG A 67 5.77 -1.00 -5.40
N ARG A 68 7.05 -1.21 -5.73
CA ARG A 68 8.08 -1.69 -4.80
C ARG A 68 9.32 -0.79 -4.86
N TYR A 69 10.03 -0.72 -3.75
CA TYR A 69 11.31 -0.02 -3.63
C TYR A 69 11.28 1.49 -3.97
N GLU A 70 10.11 2.11 -3.82
CA GLU A 70 9.92 3.58 -3.81
C GLU A 70 10.73 4.23 -2.66
N ASN A 71 10.87 3.53 -1.54
CA ASN A 71 11.73 3.92 -0.43
C ASN A 71 13.05 3.13 -0.48
N GLY A 72 14.15 3.87 -0.51
CA GLY A 72 15.51 3.34 -0.53
C GLY A 72 16.20 3.43 0.82
N SER A 73 17.38 2.86 0.89
CA SER A 73 18.39 3.17 1.90
C SER A 73 19.56 3.90 1.24
N LYS A 74 20.36 4.59 2.06
CA LYS A 74 21.56 5.33 1.62
C LYS A 74 22.84 4.71 2.19
N ALA A 75 22.84 3.39 2.42
CA ALA A 75 23.99 2.72 2.99
C ALA A 75 25.17 2.76 1.99
N GLY A 76 26.09 3.71 2.18
CA GLY A 76 27.33 3.82 1.39
C GLY A 76 27.30 4.75 0.17
N GLY A 77 26.28 5.59 -0.05
CA GLY A 77 26.31 6.50 -1.20
C GLY A 77 24.97 7.12 -1.60
N ARG A 78 24.44 6.71 -2.76
CA ARG A 78 23.17 7.20 -3.31
C ARG A 78 21.99 6.40 -2.77
N TRP A 79 20.79 6.97 -2.85
CA TRP A 79 19.55 6.24 -2.56
C TRP A 79 19.35 5.14 -3.59
N ASN A 80 19.14 3.92 -3.12
CA ASN A 80 18.94 2.72 -3.96
C ASN A 80 17.47 2.43 -4.29
N THR A 81 16.67 3.48 -4.52
CA THR A 81 15.31 3.30 -5.03
C THR A 81 15.34 2.76 -6.47
N ARG A 82 14.24 2.19 -6.93
CA ARG A 82 14.20 1.43 -8.20
C ARG A 82 13.09 1.87 -9.15
N ARG A 83 12.50 3.06 -8.97
CA ARG A 83 11.44 3.51 -9.90
C ARG A 83 11.99 3.60 -11.33
N SER A 84 11.17 3.27 -12.30
CA SER A 84 11.51 3.09 -13.71
C SER A 84 12.48 1.93 -14.03
N ALA A 85 12.88 1.11 -13.05
CA ALA A 85 13.76 -0.03 -13.30
C ALA A 85 12.97 -1.25 -13.79
N MET A 86 13.29 -1.70 -15.00
CA MET A 86 12.58 -2.77 -15.70
C MET A 86 13.26 -4.13 -15.51
N THR A 87 12.49 -5.19 -15.33
CA THR A 87 12.95 -6.58 -15.25
C THR A 87 12.18 -7.46 -16.23
N ARG A 88 12.89 -8.32 -16.96
CA ARG A 88 12.31 -9.28 -17.92
C ARG A 88 12.80 -10.70 -17.61
N PHE A 89 11.86 -11.64 -17.55
CA PHE A 89 12.13 -13.07 -17.35
C PHE A 89 12.38 -13.80 -18.67
N ALA A 90 12.84 -15.05 -18.59
CA ALA A 90 13.24 -15.83 -19.76
C ALA A 90 12.11 -16.05 -20.78
N ASP A 91 10.86 -16.14 -20.30
CA ASP A 91 9.66 -16.29 -21.12
C ASP A 91 9.07 -14.97 -21.64
N GLY A 92 9.76 -13.84 -21.41
CA GLY A 92 9.30 -12.51 -21.82
C GLY A 92 8.38 -11.83 -20.82
N PHE A 93 7.92 -12.50 -19.75
CA PHE A 93 7.14 -11.85 -18.69
C PHE A 93 7.94 -10.69 -18.12
N THR A 94 7.32 -9.53 -17.98
CA THR A 94 8.05 -8.29 -17.72
C THR A 94 7.33 -7.43 -16.69
N TYR A 95 8.10 -6.83 -15.79
CA TYR A 95 7.59 -5.78 -14.91
C TYR A 95 8.54 -4.59 -14.82
N VAL A 96 8.01 -3.46 -14.36
CA VAL A 96 8.77 -2.25 -14.03
C VAL A 96 8.37 -1.72 -12.66
N PHE A 97 9.35 -1.33 -11.87
CA PHE A 97 9.08 -0.71 -10.57
C PHE A 97 8.64 0.75 -10.73
N VAL A 98 7.64 1.17 -9.96
CA VAL A 98 7.03 2.50 -10.06
C VAL A 98 6.80 3.14 -8.69
N SER A 99 6.56 4.46 -8.69
CA SER A 99 6.12 5.23 -7.53
C SER A 99 4.63 5.04 -7.28
N ASN A 100 4.11 5.55 -6.16
CA ASN A 100 2.66 5.73 -6.02
C ASN A 100 2.11 6.79 -6.99
N PHE A 101 2.97 7.66 -7.53
CA PHE A 101 2.57 8.73 -8.43
C PHE A 101 2.06 8.23 -9.78
N GLU A 102 2.47 7.05 -10.25
CA GLU A 102 1.87 6.42 -11.43
C GLU A 102 0.37 6.16 -11.24
N ALA A 103 -0.05 5.70 -10.06
CA ALA A 103 -1.47 5.56 -9.74
C ALA A 103 -2.20 6.91 -9.67
N HIS A 104 -1.50 7.99 -9.28
CA HIS A 104 -2.06 9.34 -9.30
C HIS A 104 -2.34 9.80 -10.73
N GLU A 105 -1.44 9.51 -11.68
CA GLU A 105 -1.65 9.87 -13.09
C GLU A 105 -2.82 9.11 -13.70
N ILE A 106 -2.90 7.80 -13.43
CA ILE A 106 -4.02 6.96 -13.91
C ILE A 106 -5.35 7.43 -13.31
N TYR A 107 -5.37 7.79 -12.03
CA TYR A 107 -6.53 8.40 -11.39
C TYR A 107 -7.00 9.66 -12.14
N ASN A 108 -6.08 10.59 -12.40
CA ASN A 108 -6.42 11.85 -13.05
C ASN A 108 -6.84 11.67 -14.52
N MET A 109 -6.20 10.75 -15.25
CA MET A 109 -6.62 10.36 -16.60
C MET A 109 -8.05 9.82 -16.58
N ALA A 110 -8.35 8.85 -15.72
CA ALA A 110 -9.68 8.27 -15.60
C ALA A 110 -10.74 9.31 -15.16
N PHE A 111 -10.40 10.18 -14.20
CA PHE A 111 -11.26 11.27 -13.77
C PHE A 111 -11.62 12.22 -14.92
N LYS A 112 -10.67 12.49 -15.81
CA LYS A 112 -10.84 13.37 -16.99
C LYS A 112 -11.42 12.67 -18.23
N GLY A 113 -11.70 11.37 -18.17
CA GLY A 113 -12.21 10.61 -19.32
C GLY A 113 -11.16 10.26 -20.36
N VAL A 114 -9.87 10.34 -20.02
CA VAL A 114 -8.79 9.78 -20.84
C VAL A 114 -8.80 8.28 -20.62
N VAL A 115 -9.26 7.52 -21.60
CA VAL A 115 -9.36 6.05 -21.54
C VAL A 115 -8.62 5.44 -22.73
N PRO A 116 -7.41 4.88 -22.53
CA PRO A 116 -6.65 4.27 -23.61
C PRO A 116 -7.23 2.90 -24.01
N THR A 117 -6.69 2.34 -25.09
CA THR A 117 -6.86 0.91 -25.38
C THR A 117 -5.75 0.08 -24.71
N ALA A 118 -5.99 -1.22 -24.53
CA ALA A 118 -4.95 -2.13 -24.03
C ALA A 118 -3.72 -2.18 -24.95
N GLU A 119 -3.93 -2.06 -26.27
CA GLU A 119 -2.87 -1.98 -27.26
C GLU A 119 -2.05 -0.69 -27.14
N GLU A 120 -2.71 0.46 -26.97
CA GLU A 120 -2.01 1.72 -26.74
C GLU A 120 -1.13 1.66 -25.49
N PHE A 121 -1.69 1.14 -24.38
CA PHE A 121 -0.96 1.04 -23.13
C PHE A 121 0.25 0.09 -23.24
N ALA A 122 0.07 -1.07 -23.88
CA ALA A 122 1.15 -2.01 -24.16
C ALA A 122 2.21 -1.40 -25.08
N ARG A 123 1.80 -0.73 -26.16
CA ARG A 123 2.72 -0.08 -27.11
C ARG A 123 3.59 0.97 -26.42
N LEU A 124 3.00 1.81 -25.56
CA LEU A 124 3.73 2.86 -24.86
C LEU A 124 4.77 2.30 -23.88
N LEU A 125 4.43 1.22 -23.19
CA LEU A 125 5.35 0.56 -22.28
C LEU A 125 6.44 -0.21 -23.03
N ASN A 126 6.08 -1.01 -24.04
CA ASN A 126 7.04 -1.81 -24.82
C ASN A 126 8.02 -0.94 -25.62
N ASN A 127 7.59 0.22 -26.10
CA ASN A 127 8.45 1.15 -26.82
C ASN A 127 9.19 2.12 -25.92
N HIS A 128 9.08 1.99 -24.58
CA HIS A 128 9.76 2.86 -23.62
C HIS A 128 9.39 4.35 -23.77
N ILE A 129 8.15 4.64 -24.17
CA ILE A 129 7.65 6.01 -24.41
C ILE A 129 6.87 6.53 -23.20
N TYR A 130 6.26 5.64 -22.40
CA TYR A 130 5.45 6.02 -21.24
C TYR A 130 6.27 6.84 -20.22
N PRO A 131 5.91 8.11 -19.94
CA PRO A 131 6.62 8.93 -18.98
C PRO A 131 6.41 8.47 -17.53
N MET A 132 7.49 8.32 -16.76
CA MET A 132 7.45 7.85 -15.37
C MET A 132 8.00 8.88 -14.36
N HIS A 133 7.55 8.75 -13.12
CA HIS A 133 8.02 9.51 -11.95
C HIS A 133 9.18 8.79 -11.27
N TYR A 134 10.35 9.43 -11.29
CA TYR A 134 11.54 8.99 -10.56
C TYR A 134 12.48 10.18 -10.29
N ASP A 135 13.57 9.99 -9.55
CA ASP A 135 14.59 11.03 -9.42
C ASP A 135 15.41 11.12 -10.71
N ASN A 136 15.24 12.21 -11.48
CA ASN A 136 15.92 12.45 -12.75
C ASN A 136 17.45 12.67 -12.63
N GLY A 137 18.04 12.48 -11.45
CA GLY A 137 19.48 12.46 -11.28
C GLY A 137 20.13 13.84 -11.28
N LYS A 138 19.37 14.94 -11.34
CA LYS A 138 19.93 16.31 -11.27
C LYS A 138 20.80 16.53 -10.04
N SER A 139 20.45 15.95 -8.90
CA SER A 139 21.25 16.00 -7.67
C SER A 139 22.22 14.82 -7.51
N ARG A 140 22.23 13.86 -8.44
CA ARG A 140 22.95 12.56 -8.35
C ARG A 140 22.82 11.88 -6.99
N SER A 141 21.71 12.12 -6.29
CA SER A 141 21.46 11.60 -4.95
C SER A 141 20.86 10.20 -4.96
N CYS A 142 20.44 9.73 -6.13
CA CYS A 142 19.69 8.50 -6.33
C CYS A 142 20.31 7.70 -7.50
N GLU A 143 20.16 6.38 -7.44
CA GLU A 143 20.59 5.42 -8.45
C GLU A 143 19.61 5.30 -9.63
N GLU A 144 18.36 5.77 -9.48
CA GLU A 144 17.27 5.54 -10.44
C GLU A 144 17.63 5.91 -11.88
N ILE A 145 18.26 7.07 -12.09
CA ILE A 145 18.60 7.55 -13.45
C ILE A 145 19.49 6.56 -14.23
N ASP A 146 20.32 5.76 -13.54
CA ASP A 146 21.23 4.82 -14.21
C ASP A 146 20.54 3.52 -14.63
N VAL A 147 19.40 3.21 -14.02
CA VAL A 147 18.65 1.96 -14.24
C VAL A 147 17.24 2.23 -14.81
N SER A 148 16.95 3.48 -15.18
CA SER A 148 15.64 3.89 -15.68
C SER A 148 15.49 3.48 -17.15
N ALA A 149 14.50 2.64 -17.42
CA ALA A 149 14.14 2.24 -18.77
C ALA A 149 13.19 3.22 -19.48
N TYR A 150 12.65 4.22 -18.79
CA TYR A 150 11.59 5.09 -19.29
C TYR A 150 11.94 6.57 -19.18
N PRO A 151 11.38 7.44 -20.04
CA PRO A 151 11.58 8.87 -19.95
C PRO A 151 11.00 9.43 -18.65
N HIS A 152 11.72 10.38 -18.07
CA HIS A 152 11.24 11.13 -16.91
C HIS A 152 10.18 12.15 -17.33
N ILE A 153 9.06 12.24 -16.60
CA ILE A 153 7.93 13.15 -16.87
C ILE A 153 8.24 14.67 -16.80
N GLY A 154 9.45 15.05 -16.38
CA GLY A 154 9.98 16.41 -16.51
C GLY A 154 9.92 17.31 -15.27
N THR A 155 8.87 17.27 -14.44
CA THR A 155 8.74 18.16 -13.26
C THR A 155 8.48 17.43 -11.93
N VAL A 156 9.49 17.49 -11.07
CA VAL A 156 9.61 17.41 -9.59
C VAL A 156 8.58 16.58 -8.77
N ARG A 157 9.10 15.50 -8.17
CA ARG A 157 8.86 14.91 -6.81
C ARG A 157 7.43 14.78 -6.25
N SER A 158 6.39 15.05 -7.02
CA SER A 158 5.00 15.01 -6.56
C SER A 158 4.01 14.80 -7.69
N GLY A 159 3.23 13.72 -7.61
CA GLY A 159 2.12 13.45 -8.53
C GLY A 159 0.98 14.46 -8.40
N VAL A 160 0.05 14.44 -9.37
CA VAL A 160 -1.13 15.32 -9.50
C VAL A 160 -1.95 15.54 -8.23
N LEU A 161 -2.07 14.53 -7.37
CA LEU A 161 -2.87 14.64 -6.14
C LEU A 161 -2.22 15.50 -5.05
N ASN A 162 -0.88 15.60 -5.01
CA ASN A 162 -0.17 16.34 -3.96
C ASN A 162 -0.40 17.86 -4.08
N GLU A 163 -0.54 18.35 -5.32
CA GLU A 163 -0.89 19.74 -5.60
C GLU A 163 -2.32 20.03 -5.15
N SER A 164 -3.22 19.08 -5.39
CA SER A 164 -4.65 19.13 -5.03
C SER A 164 -4.93 18.80 -3.55
N LYS A 165 -3.90 18.46 -2.77
CA LYS A 165 -3.97 18.12 -1.33
C LYS A 165 -4.76 16.85 -0.99
N TYR A 166 -4.84 15.92 -1.92
CA TYR A 166 -5.45 14.62 -1.71
C TYR A 166 -4.42 13.51 -1.49
N TYR A 167 -4.84 12.50 -0.74
CA TYR A 167 -4.23 11.20 -0.54
C TYR A 167 -5.02 10.15 -1.33
N LEU A 168 -4.32 9.31 -2.11
CA LEU A 168 -4.91 8.17 -2.79
C LEU A 168 -5.02 6.98 -1.84
N ALA A 169 -6.21 6.77 -1.30
CA ALA A 169 -6.52 5.62 -0.46
C ALA A 169 -6.81 4.40 -1.33
N HIS A 170 -6.33 3.23 -0.91
CA HIS A 170 -6.63 1.97 -1.58
C HIS A 170 -7.59 1.15 -0.71
N ILE A 171 -8.60 0.55 -1.33
CA ILE A 171 -9.52 -0.38 -0.68
C ILE A 171 -8.76 -1.65 -0.29
N PHE A 172 -8.07 -2.27 -1.26
CA PHE A 172 -7.14 -3.38 -1.03
C PHE A 172 -5.71 -2.87 -1.15
N SER A 173 -4.91 -3.06 -0.10
CA SER A 173 -3.55 -2.53 -0.06
C SER A 173 -2.65 -3.14 -1.13
N VAL A 174 -1.99 -2.28 -1.92
CA VAL A 174 -0.98 -2.68 -2.92
C VAL A 174 0.22 -3.36 -2.25
N ASN A 175 0.65 -2.85 -1.11
CA ASN A 175 1.78 -3.39 -0.35
C ASN A 175 1.35 -4.31 0.80
N GLY A 176 0.10 -4.78 0.77
CA GLY A 176 -0.47 -5.72 1.73
C GLY A 176 0.20 -7.09 1.73
N THR A 177 -0.18 -7.92 2.69
CA THR A 177 0.28 -9.32 2.84
C THR A 177 -0.88 -10.31 2.69
N ASP A 178 -1.98 -9.85 2.13
CA ASP A 178 -3.28 -10.49 1.97
C ASP A 178 -3.52 -10.90 0.51
N TYR A 179 -2.47 -11.31 -0.19
CA TYR A 179 -2.56 -11.90 -1.52
C TYR A 179 -2.89 -13.38 -1.40
N LEU A 180 -4.14 -13.72 -1.67
CA LEU A 180 -4.70 -15.07 -1.54
C LEU A 180 -4.64 -15.81 -2.88
N TRP A 181 -3.97 -16.96 -2.90
CA TRP A 181 -3.96 -17.86 -4.04
C TRP A 181 -5.22 -18.71 -4.08
N ASP A 182 -5.91 -18.70 -5.22
CA ASP A 182 -7.28 -19.23 -5.33
C ASP A 182 -7.38 -20.76 -5.30
N THR A 183 -6.27 -21.46 -5.53
CA THR A 183 -6.26 -22.92 -5.63
C THR A 183 -6.30 -23.59 -4.24
N ASP A 184 -5.70 -22.96 -3.23
CA ASP A 184 -5.53 -23.54 -1.89
C ASP A 184 -5.68 -22.53 -0.74
N ASP A 185 -6.16 -21.31 -1.02
CA ASP A 185 -6.29 -20.19 -0.09
C ASP A 185 -4.98 -19.81 0.62
N THR A 186 -3.82 -20.16 0.05
CA THR A 186 -2.53 -19.81 0.65
C THR A 186 -2.19 -18.34 0.41
N LEU A 187 -1.60 -17.72 1.44
CA LEU A 187 -1.07 -16.37 1.35
C LEU A 187 0.32 -16.37 0.73
N ILE A 188 0.57 -15.44 -0.18
CA ILE A 188 1.92 -15.19 -0.70
C ILE A 188 2.76 -14.55 0.40
N SER A 189 3.85 -15.22 0.76
CA SER A 189 4.70 -14.78 1.86
C SER A 189 5.54 -13.55 1.46
N LYS A 190 6.03 -12.79 2.45
CA LYS A 190 6.95 -11.66 2.17
C LYS A 190 8.26 -12.09 1.54
N ASP A 191 8.71 -13.31 1.85
CA ASP A 191 9.96 -13.85 1.32
C ASP A 191 9.76 -14.22 -0.16
N GLU A 192 8.66 -14.92 -0.48
CA GLU A 192 8.23 -15.22 -1.86
C GLU A 192 8.05 -13.95 -2.69
N ILE A 193 7.42 -12.90 -2.14
CA ILE A 193 7.34 -11.58 -2.79
C ILE A 193 8.72 -10.99 -3.10
N SER A 194 9.68 -11.17 -2.19
CA SER A 194 11.04 -10.64 -2.36
C SER A 194 11.85 -11.42 -3.39
N GLU A 195 11.50 -12.70 -3.62
CA GLU A 195 12.03 -13.55 -4.68
C GLU A 195 11.40 -13.24 -6.04
N ILE A 196 10.08 -12.96 -6.08
CA ILE A 196 9.37 -12.58 -7.31
C ILE A 196 9.85 -11.24 -7.84
N ALA A 197 10.03 -10.27 -6.94
CA ALA A 197 10.33 -8.89 -7.30
C ALA A 197 11.52 -8.35 -6.51
N PRO A 198 12.74 -8.89 -6.69
CA PRO A 198 13.92 -8.50 -5.92
C PRO A 198 14.42 -7.10 -6.28
N ARG A 199 14.98 -6.38 -5.29
CA ARG A 199 15.48 -5.00 -5.46
C ARG A 199 16.61 -4.89 -6.47
N GLY A 200 17.51 -5.86 -6.46
CA GLY A 200 18.70 -5.88 -7.31
C GLY A 200 19.74 -4.82 -7.02
N THR A 201 20.90 -4.99 -7.64
CA THR A 201 22.05 -4.10 -7.64
C THR A 201 22.24 -3.42 -9.01
N LEU A 202 22.91 -2.26 -9.05
CA LEU A 202 23.09 -1.47 -10.28
C LEU A 202 23.64 -2.30 -11.46
N SER A 203 24.58 -3.21 -11.21
CA SER A 203 25.23 -4.04 -12.24
C SER A 203 24.30 -5.06 -12.90
N GLU A 204 23.13 -5.33 -12.35
CA GLU A 204 22.16 -6.26 -12.93
C GLU A 204 21.38 -5.66 -14.11
N TRP A 205 21.34 -4.34 -14.24
CA TRP A 205 20.70 -3.65 -15.36
C TRP A 205 21.73 -3.36 -16.44
N ALA A 206 21.66 -4.12 -17.53
CA ALA A 206 22.49 -3.90 -18.72
C ALA A 206 21.70 -3.09 -19.76
N VAL A 207 22.42 -2.32 -20.59
CA VAL A 207 21.80 -1.64 -21.74
C VAL A 207 21.49 -2.67 -22.82
N ILE A 208 20.20 -2.85 -23.11
CA ILE A 208 19.67 -3.78 -24.10
C ILE A 208 18.74 -2.98 -24.99
N ASP A 209 18.99 -2.98 -26.29
CA ASP A 209 18.22 -2.21 -27.29
C ASP A 209 18.12 -0.71 -26.94
N GLY A 210 19.15 -0.17 -26.28
CA GLY A 210 19.21 1.23 -25.86
C GLY A 210 18.65 1.52 -24.46
N TYR A 211 18.11 0.52 -23.75
CA TYR A 211 17.45 0.71 -22.46
C TYR A 211 18.07 -0.13 -21.34
N PRO A 212 18.22 0.39 -20.11
CA PRO A 212 18.61 -0.41 -18.96
C PRO A 212 17.55 -1.46 -18.60
N ILE A 213 17.85 -2.74 -18.84
CA ILE A 213 16.95 -3.86 -18.57
C ILE A 213 17.70 -4.92 -17.76
N ARG A 214 17.09 -5.37 -16.66
CA ARG A 214 17.56 -6.57 -15.94
C ARG A 214 16.90 -7.80 -16.52
N LYS A 215 17.68 -8.81 -16.90
CA LYS A 215 17.18 -10.09 -17.39
C LYS A 215 17.41 -11.20 -16.38
N PHE A 216 16.40 -12.05 -16.22
CA PHE A 216 16.52 -13.34 -15.55
C PHE A 216 16.48 -14.46 -16.58
N ASP A 217 17.27 -15.50 -16.36
CA ASP A 217 17.36 -16.72 -17.18
C ASP A 217 16.35 -17.79 -16.76
N TYR A 218 15.55 -17.51 -15.72
CA TYR A 218 14.42 -18.31 -15.29
C TYR A 218 13.10 -17.57 -15.55
N SER A 219 12.00 -18.31 -15.42
CA SER A 219 10.63 -17.81 -15.52
C SER A 219 9.92 -17.93 -14.17
N LEU A 220 8.98 -17.01 -13.93
CA LEU A 220 8.05 -17.12 -12.80
C LEU A 220 7.02 -18.23 -13.04
N ASP A 221 6.64 -18.93 -11.97
CA ASP A 221 5.52 -19.86 -12.03
C ASP A 221 4.16 -19.13 -12.12
N ALA A 222 3.07 -19.89 -12.27
CA ALA A 222 1.72 -19.33 -12.44
C ALA A 222 1.26 -18.50 -11.22
N LYS A 223 1.57 -18.94 -10.00
CA LYS A 223 1.21 -18.26 -8.76
C LYS A 223 1.98 -16.94 -8.63
N GLN A 224 3.27 -16.98 -8.95
CA GLN A 224 4.16 -15.81 -8.94
C GLN A 224 3.77 -14.78 -10.02
N LYS A 225 3.36 -15.20 -11.21
CA LYS A 225 2.82 -14.30 -12.25
C LYS A 225 1.48 -13.70 -11.81
N ALA A 226 0.60 -14.49 -11.22
CA ALA A 226 -0.68 -14.01 -10.70
C ALA A 226 -0.49 -12.94 -9.63
N TYR A 227 0.51 -13.08 -8.76
CA TYR A 227 0.89 -12.04 -7.80
C TYR A 227 1.24 -10.72 -8.48
N VAL A 228 2.09 -10.76 -9.50
CA VAL A 228 2.53 -9.57 -10.23
C VAL A 228 1.34 -8.86 -10.87
N ILE A 229 0.46 -9.63 -11.52
CA ILE A 229 -0.78 -9.13 -12.13
C ILE A 229 -1.70 -8.52 -11.06
N ALA A 230 -1.91 -9.21 -9.95
CA ALA A 230 -2.73 -8.73 -8.84
C ALA A 230 -2.19 -7.43 -8.23
N HIS A 231 -0.87 -7.35 -8.04
CA HIS A 231 -0.21 -6.16 -7.52
C HIS A 231 -0.39 -4.97 -8.47
N PHE A 232 -0.24 -5.20 -9.78
CA PHE A 232 -0.50 -4.21 -10.81
C PHE A 232 -1.97 -3.74 -10.76
N LEU A 233 -2.95 -4.64 -10.75
CA LEU A 233 -4.37 -4.28 -10.68
C LEU A 233 -4.71 -3.50 -9.40
N ARG A 234 -4.21 -3.94 -8.24
CA ARG A 234 -4.38 -3.19 -6.98
C ARG A 234 -3.79 -1.79 -7.08
N LEU A 235 -2.73 -1.58 -7.85
CA LEU A 235 -2.13 -0.26 -8.01
C LEU A 235 -2.93 0.65 -8.96
N VAL A 236 -3.40 0.11 -10.09
CA VAL A 236 -3.86 0.96 -11.20
C VAL A 236 -5.36 0.90 -11.48
N ASP A 237 -6.08 -0.11 -11.01
CA ASP A 237 -7.51 -0.26 -11.31
C ASP A 237 -8.37 0.74 -10.49
N PRO A 238 -9.17 1.60 -11.15
CA PRO A 238 -10.08 2.54 -10.48
C PRO A 238 -11.06 1.91 -9.49
N LEU A 239 -11.34 0.61 -9.59
CA LEU A 239 -12.17 -0.09 -8.62
C LEU A 239 -11.48 -0.24 -7.24
N ASN A 240 -10.19 0.07 -7.12
CA ASN A 240 -9.43 -0.14 -5.89
C ASN A 240 -9.07 1.12 -5.12
N TYR A 241 -9.40 2.32 -5.58
CA TYR A 241 -8.97 3.53 -4.88
C TYR A 241 -9.96 4.68 -4.92
N PHE A 242 -9.83 5.55 -3.93
CA PHE A 242 -10.62 6.76 -3.74
C PHE A 242 -9.75 7.84 -3.10
N LEU A 243 -10.20 9.10 -3.15
CA LEU A 243 -9.44 10.21 -2.58
C LEU A 243 -9.95 10.56 -1.18
N THR A 244 -9.00 10.88 -0.31
CA THR A 244 -9.27 11.54 0.98
C THR A 244 -8.30 12.71 1.16
N PRO A 245 -8.59 13.68 2.03
CA PRO A 245 -7.64 14.75 2.32
C PRO A 245 -6.35 14.18 2.94
N ILE A 246 -5.20 14.79 2.62
CA ILE A 246 -3.93 14.41 3.26
C ILE A 246 -4.02 14.55 4.79
N LYS A 247 -3.38 13.64 5.54
CA LYS A 247 -3.37 13.66 7.01
C LYS A 247 -3.04 15.02 7.63
N ALA A 248 -2.15 15.81 7.01
CA ALA A 248 -1.76 17.13 7.53
C ALA A 248 -2.90 18.17 7.52
N LEU A 249 -3.94 17.95 6.72
CA LEU A 249 -5.13 18.80 6.60
C LEU A 249 -6.38 18.12 7.15
N THR A 250 -6.21 17.09 7.98
CA THR A 250 -7.31 16.33 8.57
C THR A 250 -7.16 16.31 10.08
N SER A 251 -8.27 16.47 10.79
CA SER A 251 -8.35 16.28 12.24
C SER A 251 -9.61 15.47 12.55
N VAL A 252 -9.44 14.37 13.29
CA VAL A 252 -10.53 13.49 13.75
C VAL A 252 -10.64 13.55 15.26
N LYS A 253 -11.88 13.56 15.78
CA LYS A 253 -12.14 13.75 17.22
C LYS A 253 -12.76 12.53 17.88
N ASP A 254 -13.63 11.81 17.18
CA ASP A 254 -14.48 10.79 17.80
C ASP A 254 -13.82 9.39 17.77
N ILE A 255 -12.75 9.25 16.98
CA ILE A 255 -11.99 8.00 16.83
C ILE A 255 -10.52 8.19 17.18
N SER A 256 -9.91 7.15 17.76
CA SER A 256 -8.46 7.08 17.97
C SER A 256 -7.78 6.55 16.71
N TRP A 257 -7.60 7.43 15.72
CA TRP A 257 -6.95 7.09 14.45
C TRP A 257 -5.82 8.07 14.14
N ASN A 258 -4.61 7.54 13.92
CA ASN A 258 -3.41 8.34 13.72
C ASN A 258 -2.76 8.18 12.34
N GLN A 259 -3.40 7.48 11.40
CA GLN A 259 -2.95 7.35 10.01
C GLN A 259 -3.76 8.26 9.09
N ASN A 260 -3.59 8.16 7.77
CA ASN A 260 -4.51 8.81 6.83
C ASN A 260 -5.93 8.29 7.06
N ILE A 261 -6.94 9.17 6.99
CA ILE A 261 -8.33 8.76 7.23
C ILE A 261 -8.79 7.70 6.21
N GLY A 262 -8.31 7.76 4.97
CA GLY A 262 -8.58 6.75 3.95
C GLY A 262 -8.00 5.36 4.23
N GLU A 263 -7.22 5.17 5.30
CA GLU A 263 -6.77 3.86 5.78
C GLU A 263 -7.62 3.33 6.95
N TYR A 264 -8.60 4.10 7.42
CA TYR A 264 -9.47 3.70 8.52
C TYR A 264 -10.41 2.57 8.07
N PRO A 265 -10.38 1.37 8.69
CA PRO A 265 -11.09 0.20 8.19
C PRO A 265 -12.59 0.37 8.00
N GLU A 266 -13.26 1.13 8.87
CA GLU A 266 -14.70 1.37 8.75
C GLU A 266 -15.04 2.28 7.57
N LEU A 267 -14.21 3.30 7.30
CA LEU A 267 -14.38 4.14 6.11
C LEU A 267 -14.11 3.32 4.84
N VAL A 268 -13.04 2.53 4.83
CA VAL A 268 -12.71 1.65 3.68
C VAL A 268 -13.84 0.65 3.43
N GLY A 269 -14.39 0.03 4.48
CA GLY A 269 -15.52 -0.88 4.39
C GLY A 269 -16.80 -0.20 3.88
N TYR A 270 -17.05 1.04 4.31
CA TYR A 270 -18.17 1.83 3.79
C TYR A 270 -18.00 2.13 2.29
N VAL A 271 -16.82 2.61 1.88
CA VAL A 271 -16.52 2.89 0.46
C VAL A 271 -16.62 1.61 -0.39
N PHE A 272 -16.12 0.47 0.10
CA PHE A 272 -16.26 -0.82 -0.60
C PHE A 272 -17.74 -1.17 -0.85
N LYS A 273 -18.62 -1.00 0.15
CA LYS A 273 -20.06 -1.23 0.00
C LYS A 273 -20.66 -0.29 -1.05
N VAL A 274 -20.28 0.98 -1.05
CA VAL A 274 -20.73 1.92 -2.08
C VAL A 274 -20.21 1.50 -3.46
N TYR A 275 -18.99 0.98 -3.57
CA TYR A 275 -18.43 0.49 -4.83
C TYR A 275 -19.16 -0.76 -5.33
N GLU A 276 -19.52 -1.71 -4.47
CA GLU A 276 -20.37 -2.85 -4.85
C GLU A 276 -21.72 -2.41 -5.42
N GLN A 277 -22.34 -1.39 -4.82
CA GLN A 277 -23.60 -0.82 -5.32
C GLN A 277 -23.39 -0.05 -6.63
N ARG A 278 -22.32 0.75 -6.70
CA ARG A 278 -22.01 1.63 -7.84
C ARG A 278 -21.62 0.84 -9.08
N PHE A 279 -20.79 -0.18 -8.94
CA PHE A 279 -20.22 -0.94 -10.06
C PHE A 279 -20.88 -2.31 -10.28
N GLY A 280 -21.63 -2.79 -9.29
CA GLY A 280 -22.26 -4.10 -9.31
C GLY A 280 -21.38 -5.17 -8.66
N LYS A 281 -22.00 -6.00 -7.84
CA LYS A 281 -21.35 -7.07 -7.07
C LYS A 281 -20.49 -7.99 -7.95
N GLU A 282 -21.03 -8.45 -9.08
CA GLU A 282 -20.31 -9.35 -10.00
C GLU A 282 -19.01 -8.71 -10.54
N CYS A 283 -19.05 -7.41 -10.85
CA CYS A 283 -17.87 -6.68 -11.34
C CYS A 283 -16.78 -6.63 -10.25
N VAL A 284 -17.17 -6.29 -9.02
CA VAL A 284 -16.26 -6.23 -7.87
C VAL A 284 -15.69 -7.60 -7.51
N GLU A 285 -16.51 -8.66 -7.54
CA GLU A 285 -16.06 -10.03 -7.28
C GLU A 285 -15.04 -10.52 -8.31
N LYS A 286 -15.27 -10.24 -9.61
CA LYS A 286 -14.30 -10.55 -10.67
C LYS A 286 -12.99 -9.80 -10.48
N TYR A 287 -13.05 -8.52 -10.14
CA TYR A 287 -11.87 -7.74 -9.78
C TYR A 287 -11.13 -8.35 -8.59
N CYS A 288 -11.83 -8.64 -7.48
CA CYS A 288 -11.23 -9.22 -6.28
C CYS A 288 -10.48 -10.52 -6.57
N LYS A 289 -11.07 -11.41 -7.39
CA LYS A 289 -10.40 -12.65 -7.81
C LYS A 289 -9.09 -12.38 -8.54
N LYS A 290 -9.09 -11.50 -9.55
CA LYS A 290 -7.88 -11.14 -10.32
C LYS A 290 -6.86 -10.35 -9.46
N ALA A 291 -7.33 -9.62 -8.46
CA ALA A 291 -6.52 -8.91 -7.48
C ALA A 291 -6.07 -9.79 -6.28
N MET A 292 -6.31 -11.11 -6.33
CA MET A 292 -5.95 -12.08 -5.27
C MET A 292 -6.43 -11.64 -3.89
N THR A 293 -7.67 -11.20 -3.78
CA THR A 293 -8.30 -10.79 -2.53
C THR A 293 -9.72 -11.32 -2.44
N LEU A 294 -10.30 -11.31 -1.25
CA LEU A 294 -11.71 -11.62 -1.05
C LEU A 294 -12.53 -10.32 -0.98
N PRO A 295 -13.78 -10.33 -1.48
CA PRO A 295 -14.74 -9.29 -1.18
C PRO A 295 -14.80 -9.05 0.33
N MET A 296 -14.77 -7.77 0.75
CA MET A 296 -14.81 -7.46 2.17
C MET A 296 -16.14 -7.91 2.77
N LYS A 297 -16.07 -8.71 3.84
CA LYS A 297 -17.26 -9.07 4.61
C LYS A 297 -17.63 -7.90 5.51
N VAL A 298 -18.42 -6.98 4.96
CA VAL A 298 -18.94 -5.82 5.68
C VAL A 298 -20.30 -6.18 6.28
N ASN A 299 -20.43 -6.11 7.61
CA ASN A 299 -21.74 -6.29 8.26
C ASN A 299 -22.71 -5.20 7.78
N GLN A 300 -23.92 -5.61 7.38
CA GLN A 300 -24.88 -4.72 6.69
C GLN A 300 -25.31 -3.49 7.50
N SER A 301 -25.24 -3.54 8.84
CA SER A 301 -25.68 -2.47 9.72
C SER A 301 -24.57 -1.44 10.01
N ASP A 302 -24.82 -0.21 9.55
CA ASP A 302 -24.43 1.04 10.21
C ASP A 302 -23.02 1.64 10.08
N LEU A 303 -22.13 1.13 9.20
CA LEU A 303 -20.83 1.81 8.99
C LEU A 303 -20.96 3.30 8.62
N GLY A 304 -22.03 3.68 7.91
CA GLY A 304 -22.27 5.09 7.57
C GLY A 304 -22.53 5.97 8.78
N ASN A 305 -23.16 5.43 9.83
CA ASN A 305 -23.51 6.14 11.06
C ASN A 305 -22.35 6.17 12.08
N THR A 306 -21.23 5.50 11.80
CA THR A 306 -20.03 5.59 12.65
C THR A 306 -19.63 7.06 12.82
N SER A 307 -19.62 7.52 14.08
CA SER A 307 -19.17 8.86 14.44
C SER A 307 -17.65 8.95 14.29
N ILE A 308 -17.19 9.92 13.50
CA ILE A 308 -15.76 10.18 13.27
C ILE A 308 -15.35 11.61 13.65
N GLY A 309 -16.31 12.56 13.65
CA GLY A 309 -16.07 13.95 14.04
C GLY A 309 -14.86 14.55 13.32
N ILE A 310 -14.89 14.56 11.99
CA ILE A 310 -13.78 14.97 11.13
C ILE A 310 -13.90 16.42 10.69
N SER A 311 -12.76 17.11 10.64
CA SER A 311 -12.59 18.40 9.96
C SER A 311 -11.46 18.29 8.95
N TYR A 312 -11.63 18.91 7.78
CA TYR A 312 -10.70 18.80 6.67
C TYR A 312 -10.55 20.10 5.87
N GLY A 313 -9.45 20.21 5.13
CA GLY A 313 -9.18 21.32 4.21
C GLY A 313 -8.68 22.61 4.86
N ALA A 314 -9.02 22.87 6.13
CA ALA A 314 -8.39 23.92 6.91
C ALA A 314 -6.98 23.48 7.34
N ALA A 315 -5.97 24.34 7.19
CA ALA A 315 -4.69 24.11 7.82
C ALA A 315 -4.92 23.97 9.33
N SER A 316 -4.71 22.76 9.87
CA SER A 316 -4.82 22.52 11.30
C SER A 316 -3.98 23.57 12.02
N GLN A 317 -4.61 24.40 12.85
CA GLN A 317 -3.91 25.40 13.67
C GLN A 317 -2.91 24.77 14.67
N ASN A 318 -2.84 23.45 14.73
CA ASN A 318 -1.86 22.69 15.51
C ASN A 318 -0.59 22.31 14.69
N GLY A 319 -0.47 22.73 13.43
CA GLY A 319 0.68 22.44 12.56
C GLY A 319 1.72 23.57 12.45
N SER A 320 1.47 24.75 13.03
CA SER A 320 2.30 25.95 12.88
C SER A 320 3.34 26.16 14.00
N GLN A 321 3.84 25.09 14.60
CA GLN A 321 5.03 25.14 15.48
C GLN A 321 6.05 24.06 15.12
N SER A 322 6.61 24.09 13.91
CA SER A 322 7.90 23.42 13.65
C SER A 322 8.61 23.90 12.37
N ARG A 323 8.56 25.20 12.05
CA ARG A 323 9.53 25.82 11.12
C ARG A 323 9.91 27.24 11.54
N ALA A 324 10.28 27.43 12.81
CA ALA A 324 11.17 28.52 13.17
C ALA A 324 12.61 28.01 13.00
N ARG A 325 13.31 28.54 11.98
CA ARG A 325 14.75 28.38 11.80
C ARG A 325 15.47 28.96 13.03
N ILE A 326 15.84 28.11 13.97
CA ILE A 326 16.84 28.48 14.98
C ILE A 326 18.21 28.34 14.31
N LYS A 327 18.76 29.47 13.85
CA LYS A 327 20.20 29.63 13.64
C LYS A 327 20.83 29.71 15.03
N VAL A 328 21.62 28.72 15.43
CA VAL A 328 22.59 28.89 16.51
C VAL A 328 23.94 28.39 16.01
N ASN A 329 24.90 29.31 16.10
CA ASN A 329 26.28 29.17 15.71
C ASN A 329 27.01 28.09 16.51
N ASP A 330 28.03 27.52 15.87
CA ASP A 330 29.13 26.76 16.46
C ASP A 330 29.64 27.39 17.77
N THR A 331 29.85 26.56 18.81
CA THR A 331 31.19 26.28 19.35
C THR A 331 31.15 25.33 20.57
N LYS A 332 32.23 24.53 20.66
CA LYS A 332 32.80 23.79 21.83
C LYS A 332 32.51 22.28 21.98
N LYS A 333 33.45 21.52 21.38
CA LYS A 333 34.09 20.29 21.89
C LYS A 333 34.12 20.15 23.43
N LYS A 334 33.82 18.95 23.96
CA LYS A 334 34.81 18.00 24.53
C LYS A 334 34.17 16.71 25.10
N ARG A 335 34.82 15.58 24.75
CA ARG A 335 35.07 14.29 25.45
C ARG A 335 33.85 13.46 25.93
N ALA A 336 33.56 12.28 25.38
CA ALA A 336 34.28 10.99 25.28
C ALA A 336 34.03 10.05 26.46
N THR A 337 33.31 8.95 26.19
CA THR A 337 33.65 7.61 26.72
C THR A 337 33.14 6.54 25.75
N LYS A 338 34.07 5.71 25.27
CA LYS A 338 33.82 4.47 24.54
C LYS A 338 33.25 3.44 25.51
N LEU A 339 32.22 2.70 25.08
CA LEU A 339 32.10 1.27 25.35
C LEU A 339 31.60 0.60 24.07
N ASN A 340 32.43 -0.31 23.58
CA ASN A 340 32.24 -1.16 22.42
C ASN A 340 31.48 -2.39 22.89
N VAL A 341 30.32 -2.70 22.33
CA VAL A 341 29.85 -4.10 22.20
C VAL A 341 29.07 -4.20 20.89
N ASN A 342 29.59 -5.04 20.00
CA ASN A 342 28.95 -5.47 18.78
C ASN A 342 27.57 -6.07 19.07
N ASN A 343 26.54 -5.66 18.32
CA ASN A 343 25.59 -6.60 17.75
C ASN A 343 24.87 -5.97 16.56
N ALA A 344 25.06 -6.61 15.41
CA ALA A 344 24.35 -6.34 14.18
C ALA A 344 22.84 -6.46 14.42
N GLY A 345 22.11 -5.38 14.14
CA GLY A 345 20.67 -5.30 14.34
C GLY A 345 19.91 -6.15 13.32
N VAL A 346 19.60 -7.39 13.69
CA VAL A 346 18.48 -8.14 13.12
C VAL A 346 17.19 -7.49 13.63
N ARG A 347 16.52 -6.68 12.80
CA ARG A 347 15.13 -6.28 13.06
C ARG A 347 14.25 -7.51 12.79
N SER A 348 13.81 -8.17 13.86
CA SER A 348 12.98 -9.38 13.81
C SER A 348 11.59 -9.12 13.22
N LYS A 349 11.16 -10.04 12.35
CA LYS A 349 9.78 -10.22 11.87
C LYS A 349 8.87 -10.41 13.09
N GLN A 350 7.91 -9.52 13.35
CA GLN A 350 6.99 -9.70 14.48
C GLN A 350 6.00 -10.84 14.18
N VAL A 351 5.99 -11.87 15.04
CA VAL A 351 4.99 -12.95 15.04
C VAL A 351 3.60 -12.35 15.29
N PRO A 352 2.58 -12.61 14.46
CA PRO A 352 1.23 -12.09 14.65
C PRO A 352 0.52 -12.70 15.87
N ILE A 353 -0.24 -11.88 16.60
CA ILE A 353 -1.20 -12.29 17.64
C ILE A 353 -2.61 -12.01 17.10
N ILE A 354 -3.43 -13.05 17.01
CA ILE A 354 -4.83 -12.99 16.60
C ILE A 354 -5.69 -13.22 17.84
N LEU A 355 -6.62 -12.32 18.12
CA LEU A 355 -7.61 -12.49 19.18
C LEU A 355 -8.93 -12.99 18.59
N VAL A 356 -9.66 -13.81 19.34
CA VAL A 356 -11.00 -14.29 18.97
C VAL A 356 -11.91 -14.09 20.18
N PRO A 357 -12.79 -13.06 20.16
CA PRO A 357 -13.02 -12.07 19.09
C PRO A 357 -11.83 -11.17 18.78
N SER A 358 -11.74 -10.65 17.55
CA SER A 358 -10.58 -9.85 17.07
C SER A 358 -10.51 -8.45 17.65
N ASP A 359 -11.65 -7.89 18.08
CA ASP A 359 -11.69 -6.61 18.77
C ASP A 359 -11.10 -6.77 20.19
N VAL A 360 -10.03 -6.01 20.47
CA VAL A 360 -9.30 -6.08 21.76
C VAL A 360 -10.21 -5.67 22.94
N GLY A 361 -11.13 -4.74 22.75
CA GLY A 361 -12.05 -4.26 23.78
C GLY A 361 -13.11 -5.31 24.14
N ILE A 362 -13.74 -5.92 23.15
CA ILE A 362 -14.69 -7.03 23.31
C ILE A 362 -13.97 -8.23 23.91
N PHE A 363 -12.81 -8.60 23.36
CA PHE A 363 -11.98 -9.69 23.89
C PHE A 363 -11.64 -9.45 25.36
N LYS A 364 -11.21 -8.24 25.72
CA LYS A 364 -10.89 -7.86 27.10
C LYS A 364 -12.10 -8.00 28.02
N LYS A 365 -13.27 -7.50 27.63
CA LYS A 365 -14.51 -7.64 28.41
C LYS A 365 -14.86 -9.11 28.65
N LEU A 366 -14.77 -9.94 27.61
CA LEU A 366 -15.04 -11.38 27.72
C LEU A 366 -14.00 -12.10 28.59
N LEU A 367 -12.71 -11.79 28.44
CA LEU A 367 -11.63 -12.35 29.27
C LEU A 367 -11.79 -11.98 30.75
N LEU A 368 -12.24 -10.75 31.03
CA LEU A 368 -12.49 -10.29 32.39
C LEU A 368 -13.64 -11.04 33.06
N SER A 369 -14.67 -11.41 32.29
CA SER A 369 -15.82 -12.19 32.74
C SER A 369 -15.48 -13.67 32.92
N LYS A 370 -14.87 -14.30 31.90
CA LYS A 370 -14.61 -15.75 31.87
C LYS A 370 -13.36 -16.16 32.64
N LYS A 371 -12.39 -15.25 32.78
CA LYS A 371 -11.06 -15.49 33.37
C LYS A 371 -10.29 -16.68 32.76
N GLN A 372 -10.67 -17.11 31.56
CA GLN A 372 -10.08 -18.25 30.86
C GLN A 372 -10.07 -17.99 29.35
N ALA A 373 -9.02 -18.47 28.68
CA ALA A 373 -8.87 -18.47 27.23
C ALA A 373 -8.02 -19.68 26.80
N LYS A 374 -8.01 -20.00 25.50
CA LYS A 374 -7.09 -20.95 24.86
C LYS A 374 -6.09 -20.20 24.00
N ILE A 375 -4.82 -20.59 24.05
CA ILE A 375 -3.75 -20.07 23.22
C ILE A 375 -3.33 -21.18 22.26
N LYS A 376 -3.53 -20.97 20.97
CA LYS A 376 -3.07 -21.84 19.89
C LYS A 376 -1.78 -21.26 19.30
N LEU A 377 -0.70 -22.02 19.39
CA LEU A 377 0.61 -21.70 18.84
C LEU A 377 0.79 -22.50 17.55
N THR A 378 1.14 -21.82 16.46
CA THR A 378 1.49 -22.46 15.19
C THR A 378 2.97 -22.32 14.96
N PHE A 379 3.64 -23.44 14.70
CA PHE A 379 5.08 -23.54 14.52
C PHE A 379 5.44 -23.60 13.04
N ARG A 380 6.69 -23.27 12.72
CA ARG A 380 7.20 -23.19 11.33
C ARG A 380 7.19 -24.54 10.61
N ASP A 381 7.33 -25.63 11.35
CA ASP A 381 7.25 -27.01 10.88
C ASP A 381 5.81 -27.52 10.68
N GLY A 382 4.81 -26.66 10.90
CA GLY A 382 3.39 -27.01 10.82
C GLY A 382 2.81 -27.61 12.10
N HIS A 383 3.62 -27.83 13.15
CA HIS A 383 3.12 -28.30 14.44
C HIS A 383 2.19 -27.26 15.08
N ILE A 384 1.19 -27.74 15.83
CA ILE A 384 0.24 -26.90 16.57
C ILE A 384 0.22 -27.34 18.02
N GLU A 385 0.45 -26.40 18.92
CA GLU A 385 0.32 -26.61 20.37
C GLU A 385 -0.84 -25.74 20.90
N ILE A 386 -1.72 -26.33 21.72
CA ILE A 386 -2.82 -25.60 22.37
C ILE A 386 -2.58 -25.59 23.87
N LYS A 387 -2.55 -24.39 24.46
CA LYS A 387 -2.39 -24.16 25.89
C LYS A 387 -3.62 -23.49 26.47
N GLU A 388 -3.95 -23.81 27.70
CA GLU A 388 -4.95 -23.06 28.46
C GLU A 388 -4.32 -21.82 29.08
N TRP A 389 -5.01 -20.70 28.99
CA TRP A 389 -4.68 -19.46 29.67
C TRP A 389 -5.65 -19.23 30.82
N ASN A 390 -5.18 -19.54 32.03
CA ASN A 390 -5.82 -19.12 33.25
C ASN A 390 -5.51 -17.63 33.52
N ALA A 391 -6.55 -16.78 33.44
CA ALA A 391 -6.47 -15.33 33.57
C ALA A 391 -7.09 -14.82 34.89
N ARG A 392 -7.09 -15.63 35.97
CA ARG A 392 -7.65 -15.24 37.29
C ARG A 392 -7.13 -13.90 37.84
N SER A 393 -5.86 -13.57 37.59
CA SER A 393 -5.24 -12.31 38.02
C SER A 393 -5.43 -11.14 37.04
N PHE A 394 -6.13 -11.35 35.92
CA PHE A 394 -6.38 -10.31 34.92
C PHE A 394 -7.45 -9.34 35.43
N THR A 395 -7.15 -8.03 35.43
CA THR A 395 -8.02 -6.97 35.97
C THR A 395 -8.32 -5.92 34.90
N GLU A 396 -9.23 -4.98 35.18
CA GLU A 396 -9.53 -3.87 34.25
C GLU A 396 -8.30 -3.04 33.86
N LYS A 397 -7.30 -2.96 34.74
CA LYS A 397 -6.03 -2.27 34.47
C LYS A 397 -5.06 -3.09 33.63
N SER A 398 -5.31 -4.39 33.45
CA SER A 398 -4.44 -5.27 32.68
C SER A 398 -4.55 -5.00 31.18
N ASP A 399 -3.42 -5.06 30.50
CA ASP A 399 -3.33 -5.01 29.04
C ASP A 399 -3.25 -6.43 28.47
N VAL A 400 -4.12 -6.74 27.51
CA VAL A 400 -4.24 -8.09 26.92
C VAL A 400 -2.95 -8.50 26.23
N LEU A 401 -2.41 -7.62 25.37
CA LEU A 401 -1.26 -7.93 24.55
C LEU A 401 0.02 -8.05 25.38
N ASN A 402 0.22 -7.17 26.37
CA ASN A 402 1.36 -7.24 27.27
C ASN A 402 1.33 -8.51 28.13
N ASN A 403 0.15 -9.00 28.52
CA ASN A 403 0.05 -10.26 29.27
C ASN A 403 0.40 -11.48 28.40
N ILE A 404 0.04 -11.46 27.12
CA ILE A 404 0.45 -12.49 26.16
C ILE A 404 1.97 -12.39 25.94
N ARG A 405 2.49 -11.18 25.75
CA ARG A 405 3.91 -10.92 25.47
C ARG A 405 4.84 -11.23 26.65
N SER A 406 4.32 -11.29 27.87
CA SER A 406 5.11 -11.65 29.06
C SER A 406 5.29 -13.16 29.24
N LYS A 407 4.54 -14.00 28.52
CA LYS A 407 4.66 -15.47 28.60
C LYS A 407 6.02 -15.93 28.07
N THR A 408 6.58 -16.97 28.70
CA THR A 408 7.90 -17.52 28.34
C THR A 408 7.97 -17.94 26.88
N TRP A 409 6.98 -18.68 26.41
CA TRP A 409 6.89 -19.11 25.01
C TRP A 409 6.84 -17.93 24.02
N TRP A 410 6.33 -16.76 24.42
CA TRP A 410 6.36 -15.56 23.57
C TRP A 410 7.75 -14.93 23.54
N ARG A 411 8.43 -14.86 24.68
CA ARG A 411 9.79 -14.35 24.78
C ARG A 411 10.78 -15.21 23.97
N GLU A 412 10.52 -16.52 23.90
CA GLU A 412 11.33 -17.53 23.19
C GLU A 412 10.74 -17.92 21.82
N LYS A 413 9.77 -17.18 21.31
CA LYS A 413 9.02 -17.53 20.09
C LYS A 413 9.92 -17.80 18.87
N ASP A 414 11.01 -17.05 18.73
CA ASP A 414 11.91 -17.13 17.59
C ASP A 414 12.77 -18.41 17.64
N SER A 415 13.26 -18.80 18.82
CA SER A 415 13.99 -20.05 19.04
C SER A 415 13.08 -21.28 19.02
N LEU A 416 11.83 -21.13 19.46
CA LEU A 416 10.82 -22.18 19.38
C LEU A 416 10.23 -22.33 17.98
N GLY A 417 10.50 -21.41 17.04
CA GLY A 417 9.95 -21.47 15.68
C GLY A 417 8.46 -21.15 15.59
N ILE A 418 7.90 -20.40 16.54
CA ILE A 418 6.49 -19.98 16.52
C ILE A 418 6.28 -18.90 15.46
N ILE A 419 5.33 -19.12 14.56
CA ILE A 419 5.03 -18.22 13.43
C ILE A 419 3.65 -17.55 13.51
N LYS A 420 2.74 -18.03 14.37
CA LYS A 420 1.42 -17.43 14.61
C LYS A 420 0.92 -17.80 16.01
N VAL A 421 0.24 -16.85 16.65
CA VAL A 421 -0.45 -17.04 17.92
C VAL A 421 -1.91 -16.64 17.76
N GLU A 422 -2.82 -17.52 18.18
CA GLU A 422 -4.26 -17.27 18.19
C GLU A 422 -4.79 -17.47 19.61
N VAL A 423 -5.56 -16.52 20.13
CA VAL A 423 -6.09 -16.55 21.49
C VAL A 423 -7.61 -16.46 21.46
N THR A 424 -8.27 -17.47 22.00
CA THR A 424 -9.73 -17.65 21.90
C THR A 424 -10.34 -17.71 23.29
N ILE A 425 -11.39 -16.93 23.55
CA ILE A 425 -12.16 -17.04 24.80
C ILE A 425 -12.84 -18.40 24.88
N VAL A 426 -12.86 -18.99 26.09
CA VAL A 426 -13.55 -20.26 26.39
C VAL A 426 -14.93 -20.01 26.97
#